data_AF-V2Y5X8-F1
#
_entry.id   AF-V2Y5X8-F1
#
_cell.length_a   1.000
_cell.length_b   1.000
_cell.length_c   1.000
_cell.angle_alpha   90.00
_cell.angle_beta   90.00
_cell.angle_gamma   90.00
#
_symmetry.space_group_name_H-M   'P 1'
#
loop_
_entity.id
_entity.type
_entity.pdbx_description
1 polymer ?
#
loop_
_entity_poly.entity_id
_entity_poly.type
_entity_poly.pdbx_seq_one_letter_code
_entity_poly.pdbx_strand_id
1 'polypeptide(L)'
;MKFTFELTEQDYLDFNMFTVKNYKFYKTQMKLFRGIFTIIPIGTGLVNLLLNGEKRIGVIVALLIVMTLISILFWCGFPKFYDALMLRNAKKILFREGENRILGKRTLFFEEDKIQTVTDLSGESMLAAIKFRFSNIKIQVSKV
;
A
#
# COMPACT_ATOMS: atom_id res chain seq x y z
N MET A 1 -12.84 -14.50 -28.25
CA MET A 1 -13.69 -14.70 -27.04
C MET A 1 -13.97 -13.35 -26.37
N LYS A 2 -15.17 -13.12 -25.84
CA LYS A 2 -15.55 -11.85 -25.17
C LYS A 2 -15.85 -12.10 -23.70
N PHE A 3 -15.22 -11.34 -22.81
CA PHE A 3 -15.46 -11.42 -21.37
C PHE A 3 -15.77 -10.04 -20.81
N THR A 4 -16.93 -9.90 -20.18
CA THR A 4 -17.38 -8.66 -19.55
C THR A 4 -17.39 -8.82 -18.05
N PHE A 5 -16.74 -7.91 -17.35
CA PHE A 5 -16.72 -7.87 -15.90
C PHE A 5 -16.82 -6.42 -15.41
N GLU A 6 -17.28 -6.25 -14.19
CA GLU A 6 -17.34 -4.96 -13.53
C GLU A 6 -16.28 -4.94 -12.45
N LEU A 7 -15.35 -3.98 -12.52
CA LEU A 7 -14.31 -3.84 -11.52
C LEU A 7 -14.78 -2.87 -10.43
N THR A 8 -15.07 -3.42 -9.25
CA THR A 8 -15.49 -2.62 -8.10
C THR A 8 -14.27 -2.09 -7.31
N GLU A 9 -14.50 -1.08 -6.46
CA GLU A 9 -13.47 -0.60 -5.52
C GLU A 9 -12.98 -1.76 -4.62
N GLN A 10 -13.91 -2.60 -4.18
CA GLN A 10 -13.59 -3.68 -3.26
C GLN A 10 -12.71 -4.74 -3.93
N ASP A 11 -13.00 -5.12 -5.17
CA ASP A 11 -12.17 -6.05 -5.94
C ASP A 11 -10.74 -5.51 -6.13
N TYR A 12 -10.61 -4.21 -6.38
CA TYR A 12 -9.30 -3.56 -6.50
C TYR A 12 -8.51 -3.60 -5.19
N LEU A 13 -9.16 -3.27 -4.06
CA LEU A 13 -8.52 -3.28 -2.75
C LEU A 13 -8.12 -4.70 -2.34
N ASP A 14 -8.99 -5.69 -2.58
CA ASP A 14 -8.74 -7.08 -2.25
C ASP A 14 -7.60 -7.66 -3.08
N PHE A 15 -7.55 -7.37 -4.38
CA PHE A 15 -6.46 -7.78 -5.26
C PHE A 15 -5.11 -7.18 -4.83
N ASN A 16 -5.07 -5.88 -4.52
CA ASN A 16 -3.85 -5.23 -4.04
C ASN A 16 -3.41 -5.81 -2.70
N MET A 17 -4.33 -6.01 -1.76
CA MET A 17 -4.03 -6.58 -0.46
C MET A 17 -3.50 -8.03 -0.58
N PHE A 18 -4.10 -8.83 -1.46
CA PHE A 18 -3.64 -10.18 -1.76
C PHE A 18 -2.21 -10.19 -2.31
N THR A 19 -1.94 -9.28 -3.26
CA THR A 19 -0.61 -9.13 -3.88
C THR A 19 0.42 -8.76 -2.84
N VAL A 20 0.13 -7.75 -2.00
CA VAL A 20 1.02 -7.30 -0.92
C VAL A 20 1.30 -8.43 0.08
N LYS A 21 0.28 -9.18 0.50
CA LYS A 21 0.43 -10.28 1.48
C LYS A 21 1.24 -11.45 0.94
N ASN A 22 1.19 -11.72 -0.37
CA ASN A 22 1.97 -12.79 -0.99
C ASN A 22 3.37 -12.37 -1.41
N TYR A 23 3.63 -11.07 -1.52
CA TYR A 23 4.92 -10.57 -1.94
C TYR A 23 6.04 -10.93 -0.96
N LYS A 24 7.12 -11.51 -1.47
CA LYS A 24 8.25 -11.99 -0.64
C LYS A 24 8.87 -10.86 0.16
N PHE A 25 8.98 -9.67 -0.41
CA PHE A 25 9.52 -8.49 0.25
C PHE A 25 8.70 -8.10 1.50
N TYR A 26 7.37 -8.16 1.42
CA TYR A 26 6.50 -7.88 2.58
C TYR A 26 6.77 -8.88 3.71
N LYS A 27 6.81 -10.17 3.38
CA LYS A 27 7.12 -11.24 4.36
C LYS A 27 8.50 -11.05 4.98
N THR A 28 9.49 -10.64 4.18
CA THR A 28 10.85 -10.36 4.65
C THR A 28 10.91 -9.13 5.54
N GLN A 29 10.27 -8.01 5.16
CA GLN A 29 10.21 -6.81 5.98
C GLN A 29 9.56 -7.08 7.33
N MET A 30 8.43 -7.80 7.35
CA MET A 30 7.74 -8.15 8.59
C MET A 30 8.65 -8.97 9.53
N LYS A 31 9.43 -9.92 8.98
CA LYS A 31 10.42 -10.69 9.75
C LYS A 31 11.58 -9.81 10.26
N LEU A 32 12.06 -8.87 9.44
CA LEU A 32 13.11 -7.94 9.84
C LEU A 32 12.66 -7.02 10.99
N PHE A 33 11.48 -6.40 10.87
CA PHE A 33 10.94 -5.58 11.95
C PHE A 33 10.76 -6.38 13.23
N ARG A 34 10.20 -7.59 13.14
CA ARG A 34 10.10 -8.51 14.27
C ARG A 34 11.46 -8.79 14.93
N GLY A 35 12.49 -9.10 14.13
CA GLY A 35 13.84 -9.31 14.65
C GLY A 35 14.41 -8.07 15.35
N ILE A 36 14.30 -6.89 14.71
CA ILE A 36 14.79 -5.62 15.25
C ILE A 36 14.13 -5.30 16.60
N PHE A 37 12.79 -5.38 16.68
CA PHE A 37 12.06 -5.08 17.91
C PHE A 37 12.32 -6.09 19.04
N THR A 38 12.70 -7.32 18.72
CA THR A 38 13.13 -8.30 19.73
C THR A 38 14.56 -8.06 20.21
N ILE A 39 15.46 -7.63 19.32
CA ILE A 39 16.88 -7.45 19.65
C ILE A 39 17.14 -6.14 20.38
N ILE A 40 16.44 -5.04 20.05
CA ILE A 40 16.66 -3.71 20.65
C ILE A 40 16.60 -3.73 22.18
N PRO A 41 15.59 -4.32 22.85
CA PRO A 41 15.55 -4.38 24.32
C PRO A 41 16.76 -5.12 24.89
N ILE A 42 17.15 -6.23 24.26
CA ILE A 42 18.27 -7.06 24.72
C ILE A 42 19.59 -6.28 24.56
N GLY A 43 19.81 -5.70 23.37
CA GLY A 43 21.03 -4.93 23.08
C GLY A 43 21.15 -3.68 23.96
N THR A 44 20.06 -2.95 24.17
CA THR A 44 20.05 -1.77 25.05
C THR A 44 20.31 -2.13 26.52
N GLY A 45 19.78 -3.25 27.00
CA GLY A 45 20.10 -3.78 28.33
C GLY A 45 21.56 -4.17 28.47
N LEU A 46 22.11 -4.88 27.47
CA LEU A 46 23.50 -5.34 27.48
C LEU A 46 24.50 -4.19 27.45
N VAL A 47 24.27 -3.20 26.57
CA VAL A 47 25.12 -1.99 26.46
C VAL A 47 25.10 -1.21 27.77
N ASN A 48 23.92 -1.04 28.38
CA ASN A 48 23.84 -0.35 29.68
C ASN A 48 24.59 -1.10 30.79
N LEU A 49 24.49 -2.43 30.83
CA LEU A 49 25.20 -3.25 31.81
C LEU A 49 26.73 -3.11 31.64
N LEU A 50 27.23 -3.14 30.41
CA LEU A 50 28.66 -3.00 30.10
C LEU A 50 29.20 -1.61 30.44
N LEU A 51 28.45 -0.54 30.19
CA LEU A 51 28.90 0.84 30.41
C LEU A 51 28.76 1.32 31.86
N ASN A 52 27.67 0.93 32.53
CA ASN A 52 27.31 1.49 33.85
C ASN A 52 27.52 0.51 35.01
N GLY A 53 27.81 -0.76 34.73
CA GLY A 53 28.01 -1.80 35.74
C GLY A 53 26.81 -1.99 36.67
N GLU A 54 27.06 -2.57 37.84
CA GLU A 54 26.01 -2.94 38.80
C GLU A 54 25.35 -1.76 39.52
N LYS A 55 25.95 -0.55 39.46
CA LYS A 55 25.53 0.64 40.21
C LYS A 55 24.08 1.07 39.93
N ARG A 56 23.48 0.61 38.83
CA ARG A 56 22.11 0.97 38.42
C ARG A 56 21.27 -0.22 37.95
N ILE A 57 21.48 -1.43 38.48
CA ILE A 57 20.71 -2.63 38.11
C ILE A 57 19.20 -2.41 38.14
N GLY A 58 18.66 -1.75 39.17
CA GLY A 58 17.21 -1.49 39.27
C GLY A 58 16.66 -0.67 38.09
N VAL A 59 17.41 0.33 37.62
CA VAL A 59 17.04 1.16 36.46
C VAL A 59 17.13 0.35 35.16
N ILE A 60 18.15 -0.49 35.03
CA ILE A 60 18.34 -1.37 33.87
C ILE A 60 17.19 -2.37 33.76
N VAL A 61 16.81 -3.00 34.87
CA VAL A 61 15.68 -3.95 34.92
C VAL A 61 14.37 -3.25 34.60
N ALA A 62 14.11 -2.05 35.16
CA ALA A 62 12.92 -1.28 34.86
C ALA A 62 12.82 -0.91 33.36
N LEU A 63 13.92 -0.47 32.75
CA LEU A 63 13.98 -0.15 31.32
C LEU A 63 13.74 -1.39 30.46
N LEU A 64 14.33 -2.54 30.82
CA LEU A 64 14.09 -3.79 30.12
C LEU A 64 12.62 -4.19 30.14
N ILE A 65 11.96 -4.12 31.31
CA ILE A 65 10.53 -4.44 31.44
C ILE A 65 9.69 -3.55 30.53
N VAL A 66 9.91 -2.23 30.56
CA VAL A 66 9.16 -1.27 29.73
C VAL A 66 9.40 -1.54 28.24
N MET A 67 10.65 -1.75 27.82
CA MET A 67 10.98 -2.01 26.42
C MET A 67 10.39 -3.35 25.94
N THR A 68 10.40 -4.39 26.77
CA THR A 68 9.77 -5.67 26.45
C THR A 68 8.26 -5.53 26.27
N LEU A 69 7.58 -4.77 27.13
CA LEU A 69 6.14 -4.50 26.99
C LEU A 69 5.83 -3.77 25.68
N ILE A 70 6.63 -2.77 25.32
CA ILE A 70 6.50 -2.06 24.05
C ILE A 70 6.72 -3.00 22.86
N SER A 71 7.73 -3.87 22.92
CA SER A 71 8.00 -4.86 21.86
C SER A 71 6.85 -5.85 21.69
N ILE A 72 6.24 -6.32 22.78
CA ILE A 72 5.05 -7.20 22.73
C ILE A 72 3.87 -6.46 22.11
N LEU A 73 3.63 -5.21 22.51
CA LEU A 73 2.56 -4.38 21.94
C LEU A 73 2.77 -4.19 20.44
N PHE A 74 4.01 -3.92 20.00
CA PHE A 74 4.36 -3.82 18.59
C PHE A 74 4.15 -5.15 17.88
N TRP A 75 4.55 -6.27 18.48
CA TRP A 75 4.37 -7.59 17.88
C TRP A 75 2.91 -7.92 17.56
N CYS A 76 2.00 -7.56 18.48
CA CYS A 76 0.57 -7.80 18.34
C CYS A 76 -0.13 -6.75 17.45
N GLY A 77 0.23 -5.47 17.58
CA GLY A 77 -0.45 -4.37 16.91
C GLY A 77 0.06 -4.05 15.50
N PHE A 78 1.36 -4.20 15.27
CA PHE A 78 2.01 -3.85 14.00
C PHE A 78 1.43 -4.56 12.77
N PRO A 79 1.11 -5.88 12.76
CA PRO A 79 0.56 -6.50 11.55
C PRO A 79 -0.78 -5.88 11.16
N LYS A 80 -1.66 -5.61 12.13
CA LYS A 80 -2.97 -4.96 11.87
C LYS A 80 -2.81 -3.52 11.41
N PHE A 81 -1.89 -2.79 12.04
CA PHE A 81 -1.57 -1.41 11.68
C PHE A 81 -1.02 -1.33 10.24
N TYR A 82 -0.11 -2.23 9.88
CA TYR A 82 0.51 -2.25 8.57
C TYR A 82 -0.49 -2.62 7.47
N ASP A 83 -1.37 -3.59 7.70
CA ASP A 83 -2.47 -3.92 6.79
C ASP A 83 -3.40 -2.72 6.57
N ALA A 84 -3.77 -2.00 7.64
CA ALA A 84 -4.60 -0.80 7.54
C ALA A 84 -3.90 0.33 6.77
N LEU A 85 -2.59 0.49 6.95
CA LEU A 85 -1.78 1.47 6.22
C LEU A 85 -1.70 1.14 4.72
N MET A 86 -1.54 -0.14 4.38
CA MET A 86 -1.56 -0.60 3.00
C MET A 86 -2.93 -0.41 2.34
N LEU A 87 -4.03 -0.71 3.06
CA LEU A 87 -5.38 -0.46 2.56
C LEU A 87 -5.61 1.03 2.29
N ARG A 88 -5.17 1.90 3.21
CA ARG A 88 -5.23 3.35 3.04
C ARG A 88 -4.42 3.82 1.84
N ASN A 89 -3.23 3.25 1.62
CA ASN A 89 -2.39 3.58 0.47
C ASN A 89 -3.02 3.12 -0.84
N ALA A 90 -3.54 1.89 -0.90
CA ALA A 90 -4.26 1.38 -2.08
C ALA A 90 -5.49 2.24 -2.40
N LYS A 91 -6.26 2.60 -1.38
CA LYS A 91 -7.39 3.54 -1.51
C LYS A 91 -6.91 4.90 -2.00
N LYS A 92 -5.84 5.44 -1.42
CA LYS A 92 -5.27 6.72 -1.84
C LYS A 92 -4.80 6.69 -3.29
N ILE A 93 -4.16 5.61 -3.75
CA ILE A 93 -3.76 5.44 -5.16
C ILE A 93 -5.02 5.47 -6.04
N LEU A 94 -6.03 4.66 -5.69
CA LEU A 94 -7.29 4.58 -6.44
C LEU A 94 -7.99 5.96 -6.60
N PHE A 95 -8.04 6.76 -5.54
CA PHE A 95 -8.75 8.05 -5.54
C PHE A 95 -7.88 9.25 -5.94
N ARG A 96 -6.57 9.22 -5.66
CA ARG A 96 -5.64 10.34 -5.92
C ARG A 96 -5.01 10.25 -7.30
N GLU A 97 -4.84 9.05 -7.85
CA GLU A 97 -4.57 8.84 -9.28
C GLU A 97 -5.88 8.70 -10.08
N GLY A 98 -7.03 9.02 -9.48
CA GLY A 98 -8.39 8.85 -10.01
C GLY A 98 -8.77 9.62 -11.28
N GLU A 99 -7.84 10.26 -11.97
CA GLU A 99 -7.99 10.52 -13.42
C GLU A 99 -7.78 9.24 -14.26
N ASN A 100 -7.13 8.23 -13.68
CA ASN A 100 -7.01 6.88 -14.24
C ASN A 100 -8.33 6.15 -14.00
N ARG A 101 -9.07 5.92 -15.07
CA ARG A 101 -10.45 5.38 -15.07
C ARG A 101 -10.45 3.87 -14.88
N ILE A 102 -9.83 3.37 -13.82
CA ILE A 102 -9.56 1.93 -13.63
C ILE A 102 -10.85 1.15 -13.30
N LEU A 103 -11.77 1.77 -12.57
CA LEU A 103 -13.04 1.18 -12.11
C LEU A 103 -14.13 1.17 -13.19
N GLY A 104 -15.14 0.32 -13.00
CA GLY A 104 -16.34 0.24 -13.84
C GLY A 104 -16.38 -0.96 -14.78
N LYS A 105 -17.30 -0.93 -15.73
CA LYS A 105 -17.56 -2.06 -16.64
C LYS A 105 -16.46 -2.16 -17.71
N ARG A 106 -15.87 -3.34 -17.80
CA ARG A 106 -14.74 -3.66 -18.67
C ARG A 106 -15.14 -4.81 -19.58
N THR A 107 -14.76 -4.70 -20.84
CA THR A 107 -14.89 -5.77 -21.82
C THR A 107 -13.51 -6.13 -22.36
N LEU A 108 -13.11 -7.38 -22.14
CA LEU A 108 -11.94 -7.97 -22.76
C LEU A 108 -12.35 -8.69 -24.04
N PHE A 109 -11.68 -8.36 -25.14
CA PHE A 109 -11.79 -9.06 -26.40
C PHE A 109 -10.47 -9.80 -26.63
N PHE A 110 -10.58 -11.13 -26.66
CA PHE A 110 -9.49 -12.02 -27.03
C PHE A 110 -9.61 -12.32 -28.52
N GLU A 111 -8.75 -11.71 -29.32
CA GLU A 111 -8.54 -11.97 -30.75
C GLU A 111 -7.29 -12.85 -30.92
N GLU A 112 -7.12 -13.45 -32.10
CA GLU A 112 -6.07 -14.46 -32.37
C GLU A 112 -4.65 -13.94 -32.07
N ASP A 113 -4.39 -12.64 -32.30
CA ASP A 113 -3.06 -12.03 -32.09
C ASP A 113 -3.01 -10.94 -31.00
N LYS A 114 -4.14 -10.60 -30.37
CA LYS A 114 -4.18 -9.47 -29.41
C LYS A 114 -5.30 -9.55 -28.39
N ILE A 115 -5.04 -8.93 -27.23
CA ILE A 115 -6.02 -8.70 -26.18
C ILE A 115 -6.40 -7.22 -26.22
N GLN A 116 -7.66 -6.91 -26.56
CA GLN A 116 -8.18 -5.54 -26.52
C GLN A 116 -9.02 -5.33 -25.26
N THR A 117 -8.86 -4.17 -24.61
CA THR A 117 -9.60 -3.82 -23.40
C THR A 117 -10.43 -2.57 -23.66
N VAL A 118 -11.75 -2.69 -23.58
CA VAL A 118 -12.67 -1.55 -23.72
C VAL A 118 -13.29 -1.25 -22.36
N THR A 119 -13.26 0.01 -21.94
CA THR A 119 -13.86 0.48 -20.70
C THR A 119 -15.12 1.26 -21.04
N ASP A 120 -16.26 0.82 -20.52
CA ASP A 120 -17.54 1.52 -20.71
C ASP A 120 -17.56 2.74 -19.78
N LEU A 121 -17.47 3.92 -20.37
CA LEU A 121 -17.52 5.19 -19.65
C LEU A 121 -18.97 5.64 -19.55
N SER A 122 -19.52 5.72 -18.34
CA SER A 122 -20.84 6.31 -18.09
C SER A 122 -20.89 7.78 -18.55
N GLY A 123 -22.08 8.32 -18.86
CA GLY A 123 -22.27 9.60 -19.55
C GLY A 123 -21.49 10.80 -18.98
N GLU A 124 -21.36 10.91 -17.65
CA GLU A 124 -20.56 11.98 -17.01
C GLU A 124 -19.05 11.84 -17.30
N SER A 125 -18.57 10.60 -17.35
CA SER A 125 -17.17 10.28 -17.64
C SER A 125 -16.82 10.40 -19.13
N MET A 126 -17.82 10.38 -20.02
CA MET A 126 -17.66 10.68 -21.45
C MET A 126 -17.47 12.19 -21.67
N LEU A 127 -18.26 13.03 -20.98
CA LEU A 127 -18.12 14.50 -21.01
C LEU A 127 -16.77 14.97 -20.46
N ALA A 128 -16.28 14.35 -19.37
CA ALA A 128 -14.95 14.65 -18.82
C ALA A 128 -13.82 14.25 -19.80
N ALA A 129 -13.97 13.13 -20.52
CA ALA A 129 -13.01 12.68 -21.54
C ALA A 129 -12.91 13.65 -22.72
N ILE A 130 -14.06 14.11 -23.18
CA ILE A 130 -14.20 15.07 -24.26
C ILE A 130 -13.54 16.38 -23.84
N LYS A 131 -13.85 16.90 -22.65
CA LYS A 131 -13.27 18.14 -22.12
C LYS A 131 -11.73 18.08 -22.01
N PHE A 132 -11.17 16.96 -21.59
CA PHE A 132 -9.71 16.76 -21.51
C PHE A 132 -9.04 16.67 -22.89
N ARG A 133 -9.69 16.03 -23.88
CA ARG A 133 -9.16 15.93 -25.25
C ARG A 133 -9.16 17.30 -25.96
N PHE A 134 -10.10 18.19 -25.63
CA PHE A 134 -10.19 19.53 -26.21
C PHE A 134 -9.35 20.60 -25.48
N SER A 135 -8.99 20.43 -24.20
CA SER A 135 -8.13 21.43 -23.51
C SER A 135 -6.66 21.41 -23.96
N ASN A 136 -6.21 20.32 -24.59
CA ASN A 136 -4.83 20.14 -25.07
C ASN A 136 -4.62 20.55 -26.54
N ILE A 137 -5.65 21.04 -27.23
CA ILE A 137 -5.52 21.58 -28.58
C ILE A 137 -5.27 23.08 -28.47
N LYS A 138 -3.99 23.49 -28.43
CA LYS A 138 -3.61 24.87 -28.76
C LYS A 138 -3.84 25.06 -30.26
N ILE A 139 -5.00 25.62 -30.62
CA ILE A 139 -5.26 26.08 -31.98
C ILE A 139 -4.32 27.26 -32.24
N GLN A 140 -3.20 27.03 -32.92
CA GLN A 140 -2.46 28.11 -33.58
C GLN A 140 -3.30 28.59 -34.75
N VAL A 141 -4.08 29.64 -34.52
CA VAL A 141 -4.67 30.42 -35.62
C VAL A 141 -3.54 31.26 -36.21
N SER A 142 -2.97 30.79 -37.32
CA SER A 142 -2.14 31.64 -38.18
C SER A 142 -3.08 32.65 -38.85
N LYS A 143 -2.89 33.95 -38.57
CA LYS A 143 -3.49 35.01 -39.37
C LYS A 143 -2.84 34.98 -40.75
N VAL A 144 -3.67 34.82 -41.79
CA VAL A 144 -3.35 35.26 -43.17
C VAL A 144 -3.86 36.68 -43.30
#